data_AF-A0A523BHR6-F1
#
_entry.id   AF-A0A523BHR6-F1
#
_cell.length_a   1.000
_cell.length_b   1.000
_cell.length_c   1.000
_cell.angle_alpha   90.00
_cell.angle_beta   90.00
_cell.angle_gamma   90.00
#
_symmetry.space_group_name_H-M   'P 1'
#
loop_
_entity.id
_entity.type
_entity.pdbx_description
1 polymer ?
#
loop_
_entity_poly.entity_id
_entity_poly.type
_entity_poly.pdbx_seq_one_letter_code
_entity_poly.pdbx_strand_id
1 'polypeptide(L)'
;MLRSYYFQKIIKFHEEGYISDDILKEFFEKLPSIDKLVYEVEKAFELSYPPIVFDPNLIIIKYPLGFTSTVIYASTKIQNFENEFKLCIELTLPFALFANNDLIKACLAHEFLHYIFITIVLKEKSLEKLVGIKPVAPEVFLAFDNTHLVKPEEWIKDKELIKLIEKYFNPIINDTELEEKIKEFWINKSLPIKEISIEESMIRIPILELNKVKLNSEILRRIGYKK
;
A
#
# COMPACT_ATOMS: atom_id res chain seq x y z
N MET A 1 -5.27 20.91 5.90
CA MET A 1 -4.78 20.55 4.55
C MET A 1 -5.64 19.38 4.09
N LEU A 2 -6.36 19.47 2.97
CA LEU A 2 -7.11 18.30 2.46
C LEU A 2 -6.11 17.18 2.16
N ARG A 3 -6.29 16.01 2.77
CA ARG A 3 -5.50 14.82 2.42
C ARG A 3 -5.78 14.44 0.97
N SER A 4 -4.77 13.97 0.26
CA SER A 4 -4.89 13.60 -1.16
C SER A 4 -5.35 12.14 -1.27
N TYR A 5 -6.67 11.94 -1.20
CA TYR A 5 -7.30 10.67 -1.56
C TYR A 5 -7.70 10.68 -3.04
N TYR A 6 -7.44 9.56 -3.73
CA TYR A 6 -7.74 9.38 -5.14
C TYR A 6 -8.75 8.25 -5.33
N PHE A 7 -9.95 8.63 -5.78
CA PHE A 7 -11.11 7.74 -5.95
C PHE A 7 -11.45 7.44 -7.42
N GLN A 8 -10.67 7.98 -8.37
CA GLN A 8 -11.00 7.93 -9.80
C GLN A 8 -11.24 6.50 -10.30
N LYS A 9 -10.42 5.54 -9.85
CA LYS A 9 -10.58 4.12 -10.21
C LYS A 9 -11.89 3.53 -9.66
N ILE A 10 -12.24 3.87 -8.41
CA ILE A 10 -13.47 3.40 -7.77
C ILE A 10 -14.69 3.94 -8.52
N ILE A 11 -14.73 5.25 -8.75
CA ILE A 11 -15.82 5.92 -9.47
C ILE A 11 -15.98 5.32 -10.88
N LYS A 12 -14.87 5.13 -11.60
CA LYS A 12 -14.89 4.50 -12.92
C LYS A 12 -15.50 3.09 -12.89
N PHE A 13 -15.09 2.24 -11.95
CA PHE A 13 -15.62 0.88 -11.83
C PHE A 13 -17.12 0.87 -11.48
N HIS A 14 -17.58 1.87 -10.73
CA HIS A 14 -19.00 2.06 -10.44
C HIS A 14 -19.77 2.47 -11.70
N GLU A 15 -19.28 3.47 -12.44
CA GLU A 15 -19.87 3.93 -13.70
C GLU A 15 -19.94 2.82 -14.77
N GLU A 16 -18.94 1.93 -14.80
CA GLU A 16 -18.88 0.76 -15.69
C GLU A 16 -19.74 -0.42 -15.19
N GLY A 17 -20.36 -0.32 -14.01
CA GLY A 17 -21.25 -1.34 -13.44
C GLY A 17 -20.54 -2.53 -12.79
N TYR A 18 -19.22 -2.44 -12.57
CA TYR A 18 -18.44 -3.49 -11.91
C TYR A 18 -18.60 -3.49 -10.38
N ILE A 19 -19.00 -2.37 -9.78
CA ILE A 19 -19.38 -2.26 -8.36
C ILE A 19 -20.72 -1.54 -8.25
N SER A 20 -21.55 -1.96 -7.28
CA SER A 20 -22.90 -1.40 -7.07
C SER A 20 -22.89 -0.09 -6.26
N ASP A 21 -24.02 0.62 -6.28
CA ASP A 21 -24.26 1.80 -5.42
C ASP A 21 -24.03 1.49 -3.93
N ASP A 22 -24.44 0.31 -3.46
CA ASP A 22 -24.29 -0.09 -2.07
C ASP A 22 -22.81 -0.19 -1.66
N ILE A 23 -21.97 -0.76 -2.51
CA ILE A 23 -20.52 -0.88 -2.27
C ILE A 23 -19.87 0.51 -2.29
N LEU A 24 -20.25 1.34 -3.25
CA LEU A 24 -19.75 2.71 -3.35
C LEU A 24 -20.11 3.51 -2.10
N LYS A 25 -21.36 3.39 -1.63
CA LYS A 25 -21.84 4.03 -0.41
C LYS A 25 -21.08 3.53 0.81
N GLU A 26 -20.97 2.21 1.00
CA GLU A 26 -20.24 1.60 2.12
C GLU A 26 -18.78 2.09 2.16
N PHE A 27 -18.14 2.21 0.99
CA PHE A 27 -16.80 2.77 0.88
C PHE A 27 -16.71 4.21 1.40
N PHE A 28 -17.59 5.10 0.94
CA PHE A 28 -17.59 6.49 1.41
C PHE A 28 -17.96 6.62 2.89
N GLU A 29 -18.79 5.72 3.43
CA GLU A 29 -19.10 5.65 4.87
C GLU A 29 -17.91 5.17 5.71
N LYS A 30 -17.04 4.32 5.15
CA LYS A 30 -15.83 3.83 5.81
C LYS A 30 -14.68 4.84 5.81
N LEU A 31 -14.62 5.74 4.81
CA LEU A 31 -13.52 6.70 4.63
C LEU A 31 -13.21 7.56 5.87
N PRO A 32 -14.18 8.11 6.63
CA PRO A 32 -13.86 8.87 7.85
C PRO A 32 -13.09 8.04 8.90
N SER A 33 -13.38 6.74 9.00
CA SER A 33 -12.62 5.85 9.89
C SER A 33 -11.19 5.69 9.39
N ILE A 34 -10.99 5.48 8.09
CA ILE A 34 -9.66 5.37 7.48
C ILE A 34 -8.87 6.68 7.66
N ASP A 35 -9.49 7.85 7.46
CA ASP A 35 -8.84 9.15 7.66
C ASP A 35 -8.33 9.33 9.09
N LYS A 36 -9.13 8.91 10.07
CA LYS A 36 -8.71 8.91 11.48
C LYS A 36 -7.50 8.01 11.70
N LEU A 37 -7.46 6.82 11.12
CA LEU A 37 -6.31 5.90 11.26
C LEU A 37 -5.06 6.47 10.60
N VAL A 38 -5.19 7.06 9.42
CA VAL A 38 -4.09 7.78 8.74
C VAL A 38 -3.55 8.90 9.63
N TYR A 39 -4.42 9.68 10.25
CA TYR A 39 -4.01 10.74 11.19
C TYR A 39 -3.20 10.22 12.38
N GLU A 40 -3.62 9.08 12.95
CA GLU A 40 -2.90 8.45 14.05
C GLU A 40 -1.52 7.96 13.62
N VAL A 41 -1.41 7.42 12.40
CA VAL A 41 -0.13 7.03 11.80
C VAL A 41 0.75 8.27 11.56
N GLU A 42 0.23 9.36 10.99
CA GLU A 42 0.99 10.62 10.83
C GLU A 42 1.55 11.13 12.15
N LYS A 43 0.75 11.07 13.22
CA LYS A 43 1.19 11.46 14.56
C LYS A 43 2.31 10.56 15.08
N ALA A 44 2.21 9.26 14.87
CA ALA A 44 3.21 8.30 15.32
C ALA A 44 4.56 8.48 14.58
N PHE A 45 4.52 8.86 13.30
CA PHE A 45 5.70 9.11 12.47
C PHE A 45 6.19 10.57 12.51
N GLU A 46 5.35 11.50 12.98
CA GLU A 46 5.55 12.96 12.89
C GLU A 46 5.87 13.42 11.46
N LEU A 47 5.19 12.84 10.48
CA LEU A 47 5.35 13.11 9.05
C LEU A 47 3.97 13.13 8.40
N SER A 48 3.82 13.97 7.37
CA SER A 48 2.61 13.94 6.54
C SER A 48 2.54 12.62 5.76
N TYR A 49 1.39 11.97 5.77
CA TYR A 49 1.18 10.71 5.07
C TYR A 49 1.18 10.94 3.55
N PRO A 50 1.71 10.02 2.73
CA PRO A 50 1.63 10.14 1.28
C PRO A 50 0.18 10.09 0.79
N PRO A 51 -0.05 10.51 -0.47
CA PRO A 51 -1.37 10.35 -1.07
C PRO A 51 -1.79 8.88 -1.14
N ILE A 52 -3.08 8.64 -0.94
CA ILE A 52 -3.67 7.30 -0.97
C ILE A 52 -4.52 7.14 -2.23
N VAL A 53 -4.31 6.04 -2.94
CA VAL A 53 -5.11 5.63 -4.09
C VAL A 53 -5.91 4.39 -3.71
N PHE A 54 -7.18 4.33 -4.09
CA PHE A 54 -7.98 3.13 -3.89
C PHE A 54 -8.09 2.33 -5.19
N ASP A 55 -7.66 1.07 -5.16
CA ASP A 55 -7.86 0.13 -6.27
C ASP A 55 -9.15 -0.66 -6.03
N PRO A 56 -10.09 -0.69 -6.99
CA PRO A 56 -11.37 -1.36 -6.80
C PRO A 56 -11.26 -2.89 -6.76
N ASN A 57 -10.11 -3.46 -7.11
CA ASN A 57 -9.95 -4.90 -7.25
C ASN A 57 -9.41 -5.55 -5.98
N LEU A 58 -9.80 -6.79 -5.72
CA LEU A 58 -8.97 -7.72 -4.96
C LEU A 58 -7.77 -8.09 -5.85
N ILE A 59 -6.55 -7.76 -5.42
CA ILE A 59 -5.34 -8.04 -6.20
C ILE A 59 -4.76 -9.37 -5.76
N ILE A 60 -4.54 -10.28 -6.72
CA ILE A 60 -3.98 -11.61 -6.48
C ILE A 60 -2.73 -11.80 -7.33
N ILE A 61 -1.58 -12.02 -6.69
CA ILE A 61 -0.35 -12.43 -7.38
C ILE A 61 -0.42 -13.92 -7.69
N LYS A 62 -0.22 -14.29 -8.96
CA LYS A 62 -0.02 -15.68 -9.40
C LYS A 62 1.46 -15.96 -9.62
N TYR A 63 1.96 -17.02 -8.97
CA TYR A 63 3.36 -17.43 -9.07
C TYR A 63 3.56 -18.41 -10.25
N PRO A 64 4.64 -18.27 -11.06
CA PRO A 64 4.85 -19.05 -12.29
C PRO A 64 4.90 -20.57 -12.11
N LEU A 65 5.32 -21.04 -10.93
CA LEU A 65 5.55 -22.47 -10.67
C LEU A 65 4.32 -23.25 -10.18
N GLY A 66 3.16 -22.59 -9.98
CA GLY A 66 1.83 -23.19 -9.65
C GLY A 66 1.83 -24.01 -8.35
N PHE A 67 1.12 -23.70 -7.28
CA PHE A 67 -0.33 -23.54 -7.07
C PHE A 67 -0.62 -22.44 -6.03
N THR A 68 0.39 -21.64 -5.72
CA THR A 68 0.33 -20.64 -4.67
C THR A 68 -0.05 -19.29 -5.26
N SER A 69 -0.82 -18.53 -4.49
CA SER A 69 -1.17 -17.15 -4.80
C SER A 69 -1.13 -16.34 -3.51
N THR A 70 -0.92 -15.04 -3.64
CA THR A 70 -0.90 -14.13 -2.50
C THR A 70 -1.79 -12.95 -2.79
N VAL A 71 -2.64 -12.59 -1.83
CA VAL A 71 -3.46 -11.39 -1.92
C VAL A 71 -2.61 -10.17 -1.54
N ILE A 72 -2.69 -9.12 -2.35
CA ILE A 72 -2.06 -7.83 -2.05
C ILE A 72 -3.15 -6.88 -1.59
N TYR A 73 -3.17 -6.58 -0.30
CA TYR A 73 -4.16 -5.70 0.31
C TYR A 73 -3.81 -4.22 0.13
N ALA A 74 -2.52 -3.92 0.21
CA ALA A 74 -1.95 -2.60 0.01
C ALA A 74 -0.60 -2.70 -0.68
N SER A 75 -0.15 -1.61 -1.31
CA SER A 75 1.20 -1.53 -1.86
C SER A 75 1.64 -0.09 -2.07
N THR A 76 2.92 0.18 -1.87
CA THR A 76 3.53 1.47 -2.22
C THR A 76 3.91 1.50 -3.70
N LYS A 77 3.38 2.45 -4.47
CA LYS A 77 3.56 2.52 -5.94
C LYS A 77 3.81 3.93 -6.43
N ILE A 78 4.52 4.04 -7.55
CA ILE A 78 4.61 5.30 -8.30
C ILE A 78 3.42 5.39 -9.25
N GLN A 79 2.63 6.43 -9.11
CA GLN A 79 1.46 6.71 -9.94
C GLN A 79 1.74 7.93 -10.81
N ASN A 80 1.27 7.88 -12.06
CA ASN A 80 1.34 9.01 -12.99
C ASN A 80 0.07 9.85 -12.86
N PHE A 81 0.22 11.12 -12.51
CA PHE A 81 -0.85 12.10 -12.46
C PHE A 81 -0.58 13.20 -13.49
N GLU A 82 -1.07 13.00 -14.71
CA GLU A 82 -0.95 13.87 -15.90
C GLU A 82 0.50 14.29 -16.25
N ASN A 83 1.13 15.11 -15.39
CA ASN A 83 2.47 15.68 -15.55
C ASN A 83 3.41 15.43 -14.35
N GLU A 84 2.96 14.75 -13.29
CA GLU A 84 3.79 14.45 -12.12
C GLU A 84 3.73 12.97 -11.76
N PHE A 85 4.90 12.40 -11.42
CA PHE A 85 4.94 11.08 -10.79
C PHE A 85 4.95 11.25 -9.27
N LYS A 86 4.03 10.56 -8.60
CA LYS A 86 3.94 10.59 -7.14
C LYS A 86 4.08 9.18 -6.60
N LEU A 87 4.90 9.05 -5.57
CA LEU A 87 4.91 7.85 -4.76
C LEU A 87 3.67 7.90 -3.85
N CYS A 88 2.84 6.88 -3.92
CA CYS A 88 1.55 6.79 -3.26
C CYS A 88 1.39 5.43 -2.58
N ILE A 89 0.48 5.36 -1.63
CA ILE A 89 0.05 4.09 -1.04
C ILE A 89 -1.27 3.70 -1.70
N GLU A 90 -1.30 2.54 -2.33
CA GLU A 90 -2.50 1.99 -2.96
C GLU A 90 -3.14 1.00 -2.00
N LEU A 91 -4.41 1.22 -1.64
CA LEU A 91 -5.22 0.28 -0.85
C LEU A 91 -6.25 -0.38 -1.75
N THR A 92 -6.44 -1.69 -1.61
CA THR A 92 -7.55 -2.36 -2.29
C THR A 92 -8.88 -2.07 -1.60
N LEU A 93 -9.94 -1.93 -2.38
CA LEU A 93 -11.29 -1.67 -1.88
C LEU A 93 -11.81 -2.77 -0.93
N PRO A 94 -11.64 -4.08 -1.21
CA PRO A 94 -12.04 -5.14 -0.28
C PRO A 94 -11.35 -5.01 1.08
N PHE A 95 -10.05 -4.69 1.08
CA PHE A 95 -9.30 -4.47 2.32
C PHE A 95 -9.84 -3.27 3.09
N ALA A 96 -10.05 -2.15 2.40
CA ALA A 96 -10.58 -0.93 3.01
C ALA A 96 -11.94 -1.15 3.69
N LEU A 97 -12.82 -1.95 3.08
CA LEU A 97 -14.16 -2.23 3.61
C LEU A 97 -14.11 -3.19 4.81
N PHE A 98 -13.44 -4.35 4.63
CA PHE A 98 -13.64 -5.50 5.53
C PHE A 98 -12.60 -5.64 6.63
N ALA A 99 -11.42 -5.02 6.49
CA ALA A 99 -10.41 -5.08 7.54
C ALA A 99 -10.86 -4.31 8.78
N ASN A 100 -10.47 -4.84 9.95
CA ASN A 100 -10.63 -4.14 11.21
C ASN A 100 -9.65 -2.95 11.30
N ASN A 101 -9.94 -2.02 12.20
CA ASN A 101 -9.18 -0.77 12.29
C ASN A 101 -7.72 -1.00 12.68
N ASP A 102 -7.44 -1.98 13.54
CA ASP A 102 -6.08 -2.31 13.97
C ASP A 102 -5.23 -2.82 12.79
N LEU A 103 -5.81 -3.70 11.97
CA LEU A 103 -5.16 -4.23 10.78
C LEU A 103 -4.95 -3.14 9.71
N ILE A 104 -5.95 -2.28 9.46
CA ILE A 104 -5.78 -1.13 8.56
C ILE A 104 -4.66 -0.23 9.07
N LYS A 105 -4.63 0.08 10.37
CA LYS A 105 -3.61 0.94 10.97
C LYS A 105 -2.21 0.34 10.87
N ALA A 106 -2.06 -0.95 11.15
CA ALA A 106 -0.80 -1.67 10.99
C ALA A 106 -0.33 -1.64 9.53
N CYS A 107 -1.23 -1.91 8.59
CA CYS A 107 -0.94 -1.90 7.16
C CYS A 107 -0.53 -0.52 6.66
N LEU A 108 -1.25 0.53 7.06
CA LEU A 108 -0.89 1.91 6.75
C LEU A 108 0.52 2.25 7.29
N ALA A 109 0.87 1.81 8.49
CA ALA A 109 2.20 2.07 9.04
C ALA A 109 3.30 1.28 8.31
N HIS A 110 3.06 0.01 7.97
CA HIS A 110 3.96 -0.82 7.18
C HIS A 110 4.26 -0.20 5.81
N GLU A 111 3.22 0.19 5.07
CA GLU A 111 3.38 0.87 3.78
C GLU A 111 4.07 2.23 3.90
N PHE A 112 3.91 2.92 5.04
CA PHE A 112 4.60 4.19 5.25
C PHE A 112 6.12 3.99 5.42
N LEU A 113 6.54 2.89 6.04
CA LEU A 113 7.95 2.52 6.12
C LEU A 113 8.53 2.21 4.73
N HIS A 114 7.78 1.51 3.87
CA HIS A 114 8.16 1.32 2.45
C HIS A 114 8.29 2.65 1.72
N TYR A 115 7.29 3.52 1.86
CA TYR A 115 7.31 4.86 1.28
C TYR A 115 8.55 5.65 1.68
N ILE A 116 8.93 5.60 2.96
CA ILE A 116 10.15 6.24 3.45
C ILE A 116 11.39 5.60 2.82
N PHE A 117 11.50 4.28 2.86
CA PHE A 117 12.62 3.54 2.27
C PHE A 117 12.82 3.90 0.78
N ILE A 118 11.74 3.84 -0.01
CA ILE A 118 11.78 4.16 -1.44
C ILE A 118 12.14 5.62 -1.66
N THR A 119 11.61 6.54 -0.84
CA THR A 119 11.97 7.97 -0.91
C THR A 119 13.47 8.19 -0.73
N ILE A 120 14.09 7.50 0.24
CA ILE A 120 15.53 7.57 0.51
C ILE A 120 16.31 6.99 -0.66
N VAL A 121 15.95 5.80 -1.14
CA VAL A 121 16.64 5.12 -2.23
C VAL A 121 16.60 5.95 -3.53
N LEU A 122 15.43 6.50 -3.87
CA LEU A 122 15.28 7.38 -5.03
C LEU A 122 16.13 8.65 -4.92
N LYS A 123 16.24 9.22 -3.71
CA LYS A 123 17.08 10.40 -3.48
C LYS A 123 18.57 10.08 -3.64
N GLU A 124 19.03 8.97 -3.09
CA GLU A 124 20.41 8.49 -3.15
C GLU A 124 20.81 8.00 -4.54
N LYS A 125 19.81 7.74 -5.41
CA LYS A 125 19.97 7.04 -6.69
C LYS A 125 20.56 5.63 -6.55
N SER A 126 20.41 5.01 -5.37
CA SER A 126 20.86 3.65 -5.08
C SER A 126 19.84 2.61 -5.55
N LEU A 127 19.46 2.67 -6.83
CA LEU A 127 18.39 1.83 -7.40
C LEU A 127 18.69 0.33 -7.30
N GLU A 128 19.96 -0.05 -7.19
CA GLU A 128 20.40 -1.41 -6.89
C GLU A 128 19.79 -1.98 -5.60
N LYS A 129 19.43 -1.11 -4.62
CA LYS A 129 18.73 -1.50 -3.39
C LYS A 129 17.26 -1.87 -3.60
N LEU A 130 16.69 -1.58 -4.79
CA LEU A 130 15.33 -1.96 -5.18
C LEU A 130 15.31 -3.16 -6.14
N VAL A 131 16.48 -3.51 -6.69
CA VAL A 131 16.64 -4.56 -7.68
C VAL A 131 17.43 -5.69 -7.04
N GLY A 132 16.71 -6.55 -6.31
CA GLY A 132 17.24 -7.83 -5.87
C GLY A 132 16.29 -8.94 -6.29
N ILE A 133 16.87 -10.05 -6.73
CA ILE A 133 16.28 -11.36 -7.06
C ILE A 133 14.81 -11.32 -7.47
N LYS A 134 14.55 -11.63 -8.75
CA LYS A 134 13.18 -11.86 -9.25
C LYS A 134 12.50 -12.93 -8.40
N PRO A 135 11.47 -12.60 -7.60
CA PRO A 135 10.79 -13.59 -6.77
C PRO A 135 10.14 -14.62 -7.69
N VAL A 136 10.33 -15.89 -7.35
CA VAL A 136 9.73 -17.03 -8.07
C VAL A 136 8.73 -17.81 -7.20
N ALA A 137 8.67 -17.48 -5.91
CA ALA A 137 7.82 -18.11 -4.91
C ALA A 137 7.35 -17.07 -3.87
N PRO A 138 6.20 -17.29 -3.19
CA PRO A 138 5.65 -16.36 -2.21
C PRO A 138 6.62 -16.02 -1.08
N GLU A 139 7.32 -17.01 -0.55
CA GLU A 139 8.23 -16.84 0.59
C GLU A 139 9.38 -15.90 0.25
N VAL A 140 9.87 -15.96 -0.99
CA VAL A 140 10.90 -15.05 -1.50
C VAL A 140 10.33 -13.64 -1.62
N PHE A 141 9.15 -13.49 -2.24
CA PHE A 141 8.51 -12.17 -2.41
C PHE A 141 8.32 -11.47 -1.05
N LEU A 142 7.86 -12.20 -0.04
CA LEU A 142 7.60 -11.67 1.30
C LEU A 142 8.87 -11.36 2.09
N ALA A 143 9.92 -12.16 1.93
CA ALA A 143 11.23 -11.85 2.49
C ALA A 143 11.80 -10.55 1.88
N PHE A 144 11.55 -10.33 0.60
CA PHE A 144 11.90 -9.09 -0.08
C PHE A 144 11.12 -7.90 0.46
N ASP A 145 9.80 -8.02 0.59
CA ASP A 145 8.96 -6.99 1.19
C ASP A 145 9.48 -6.58 2.59
N ASN A 146 9.72 -7.55 3.48
CA ASN A 146 10.23 -7.27 4.83
C ASN A 146 11.65 -6.67 4.90
N THR A 147 12.45 -6.77 3.84
CA THR A 147 13.82 -6.21 3.79
C THR A 147 13.90 -4.85 3.11
N HIS A 148 12.88 -4.45 2.34
CA HIS A 148 12.82 -3.17 1.63
C HIS A 148 12.07 -2.11 2.47
N LEU A 149 12.42 -2.05 3.75
CA LEU A 149 11.84 -1.21 4.79
C LEU A 149 12.94 -0.49 5.57
N VAL A 150 12.64 0.71 6.05
CA VAL A 150 13.44 1.30 7.15
C VAL A 150 13.06 0.65 8.47
N LYS A 151 13.96 0.68 9.45
CA LYS A 151 13.68 0.12 10.78
C LYS A 151 12.55 0.89 11.47
N PRO A 152 11.47 0.22 11.92
CA PRO A 152 10.34 0.89 12.57
C PRO A 152 10.76 1.78 13.75
N GLU A 153 11.73 1.34 14.57
CA GLU A 153 12.16 2.02 15.79
C GLU A 153 12.87 3.36 15.51
N GLU A 154 13.37 3.55 14.30
CA GLU A 154 14.03 4.80 13.88
C GLU A 154 13.03 5.85 13.39
N TRP A 155 11.80 5.43 13.04
CA TRP A 155 10.81 6.29 12.38
C TRP A 155 9.48 6.43 13.12
N ILE A 156 9.17 5.52 14.05
CA ILE A 156 7.89 5.45 14.76
C ILE A 156 8.14 5.72 16.26
N LYS A 157 7.48 6.75 16.80
CA LYS A 157 7.53 7.04 18.25
C LYS A 157 6.59 6.17 19.08
N ASP A 158 5.47 5.76 18.48
CA ASP A 158 4.45 4.96 19.13
C ASP A 158 4.86 3.47 19.16
N LYS A 159 5.25 3.00 20.35
CA LYS A 159 5.65 1.60 20.56
C LYS A 159 4.50 0.62 20.38
N GLU A 160 3.25 1.03 20.64
CA GLU A 160 2.10 0.15 20.43
C GLU A 160 1.83 -0.02 18.93
N LEU A 161 2.07 1.01 18.12
CA LEU A 161 2.02 0.88 16.66
C LEU A 161 3.09 -0.09 16.13
N ILE A 162 4.31 -0.05 16.66
CA ILE A 162 5.38 -1.01 16.29
C ILE A 162 4.92 -2.45 16.59
N LYS A 163 4.43 -2.71 17.81
CA LYS A 163 3.88 -4.03 18.18
C LYS A 163 2.71 -4.45 17.28
N LEU A 164 1.88 -3.49 16.86
CA LEU A 164 0.75 -3.76 15.99
C LEU A 164 1.23 -4.20 14.59
N ILE A 165 2.27 -3.56 14.05
CA ILE A 165 2.93 -4.00 12.82
C ILE A 165 3.47 -5.42 13.01
N GLU A 166 4.24 -5.69 14.06
CA GLU A 166 4.80 -7.02 14.34
C GLU A 166 3.73 -8.11 14.49
N LYS A 167 2.57 -7.76 15.07
CA LYS A 167 1.43 -8.66 15.24
C LYS A 167 0.83 -9.09 13.90
N TYR A 168 0.64 -8.14 12.97
CA TYR A 168 -0.08 -8.39 11.72
C TYR A 168 0.83 -8.69 10.53
N PHE A 169 2.10 -8.27 10.56
CA PHE A 169 3.06 -8.39 9.46
C PHE A 169 4.20 -9.33 9.82
N ASN A 170 3.87 -10.61 9.94
CA ASN A 170 4.84 -11.69 10.12
C ASN A 170 4.49 -12.92 9.27
N PRO A 171 5.01 -13.07 8.05
CA PRO A 171 5.44 -12.08 7.05
C PRO A 171 4.30 -11.66 6.10
N ILE A 172 3.06 -12.12 6.32
CA ILE A 172 1.84 -11.78 5.58
C ILE A 172 0.81 -11.31 6.58
N ILE A 173 -0.13 -10.45 6.15
CA ILE A 173 -1.41 -10.29 6.85
C ILE A 173 -2.09 -11.66 6.93
N ASN A 174 -2.06 -12.25 8.12
CA ASN A 174 -2.77 -13.48 8.44
C ASN A 174 -3.95 -13.15 9.36
N ASP A 175 -5.08 -12.78 8.76
CA ASP A 175 -6.31 -12.42 9.46
C ASP A 175 -7.47 -13.24 8.87
N THR A 176 -7.80 -14.35 9.54
CA THR A 176 -8.82 -15.30 9.07
C THR A 176 -10.20 -14.64 8.95
N GLU A 177 -10.51 -13.67 9.81
CA GLU A 177 -11.79 -12.94 9.74
C GLU A 177 -11.88 -12.08 8.47
N LEU A 178 -10.79 -11.39 8.11
CA LEU A 178 -10.69 -10.66 6.85
C LEU A 178 -10.83 -11.60 5.65
N GLU A 179 -10.15 -12.74 5.66
CA GLU A 179 -10.21 -13.72 4.57
C GLU A 179 -11.62 -14.28 4.37
N GLU A 180 -12.32 -14.62 5.46
CA GLU A 180 -13.71 -15.08 5.43
C GLU A 180 -14.65 -14.00 4.87
N LYS A 181 -14.51 -12.75 5.32
CA LYS A 181 -15.30 -11.63 4.80
C LYS A 181 -15.04 -11.37 3.33
N ILE A 182 -13.79 -11.38 2.88
CA ILE A 182 -13.46 -11.20 1.46
C ILE A 182 -14.04 -12.36 0.63
N LYS A 183 -13.94 -13.59 1.13
CA LYS A 183 -14.53 -14.74 0.44
C LYS A 183 -16.05 -14.59 0.30
N GLU A 184 -16.74 -14.29 1.40
CA GLU A 184 -18.20 -14.19 1.46
C GLU A 184 -18.74 -12.97 0.69
N PHE A 185 -18.19 -11.79 0.97
CA PHE A 185 -18.73 -10.52 0.50
C PHE A 185 -18.07 -9.99 -0.76
N TRP A 186 -16.95 -10.56 -1.21
CA TRP A 186 -16.28 -10.17 -2.45
C TRP A 186 -16.25 -11.28 -3.50
N ILE A 187 -15.53 -12.37 -3.21
CA ILE A 187 -15.27 -13.44 -4.18
C ILE A 187 -16.58 -14.15 -4.57
N ASN A 188 -17.38 -14.58 -3.60
CA ASN A 188 -18.65 -15.28 -3.86
C ASN A 188 -19.67 -14.39 -4.59
N LYS A 189 -19.56 -13.07 -4.43
CA LYS A 189 -20.38 -12.09 -5.15
C LYS A 189 -19.86 -11.75 -6.54
N SER A 190 -18.78 -12.40 -7.00
CA SER A 190 -18.14 -12.15 -8.29
C SER A 190 -17.74 -10.68 -8.48
N LEU A 191 -17.36 -10.00 -7.40
CA LEU A 191 -16.86 -8.63 -7.44
C LEU A 191 -15.44 -8.60 -8.03
N PRO A 192 -14.95 -7.41 -8.46
CA PRO A 192 -13.72 -7.31 -9.25
C PRO A 192 -12.49 -7.93 -8.60
N ILE A 193 -11.83 -8.81 -9.34
CA ILE A 193 -10.55 -9.45 -8.97
C ILE A 193 -9.56 -9.16 -10.10
N LYS A 194 -8.36 -8.71 -9.73
CA LYS A 194 -7.26 -8.49 -10.66
C LYS A 194 -6.14 -9.47 -10.34
N GLU A 195 -5.96 -10.45 -11.21
CA GLU A 195 -4.82 -11.33 -11.15
C GLU A 195 -3.63 -10.67 -11.85
N ILE A 196 -2.47 -10.70 -11.20
CA ILE A 196 -1.24 -10.11 -11.71
C ILE A 196 -0.07 -11.08 -11.55
N SER A 197 0.96 -10.89 -12.37
CA SER A 197 2.25 -11.54 -12.16
C SER A 197 3.08 -10.83 -11.10
N ILE A 198 4.16 -11.48 -10.66
CA ILE A 198 5.13 -10.88 -9.72
C ILE A 198 5.78 -9.63 -10.33
N GLU A 199 6.04 -9.64 -11.63
CA GLU A 199 6.64 -8.50 -12.35
C GLU A 199 5.70 -7.30 -12.48
N GLU A 200 4.38 -7.53 -12.36
CA GLU A 200 3.37 -6.49 -12.32
C GLU A 200 3.16 -5.93 -10.91
N SER A 201 3.48 -6.69 -9.86
CA SER A 201 3.42 -6.21 -8.47
C SER A 201 4.63 -5.35 -8.08
N MET A 202 5.76 -5.53 -8.77
CA MET A 202 6.99 -4.76 -8.55
C MET A 202 6.81 -3.26 -8.85
N ILE A 203 7.45 -2.43 -8.02
CA ILE A 203 7.51 -0.98 -8.23
C ILE A 203 8.30 -0.70 -9.51
N ARG A 204 7.65 -0.03 -10.47
CA ARG A 204 8.29 0.39 -11.71
C ARG A 204 8.71 1.84 -11.61
N ILE A 205 10.02 2.06 -11.68
CA ILE A 205 10.62 3.39 -11.67
C ILE A 205 10.92 3.79 -13.12
N PRO A 206 10.26 4.81 -13.67
CA PRO A 206 10.63 5.34 -14.97
C PRO A 206 11.95 6.11 -14.82
N ILE A 207 13.09 5.44 -15.07
CA ILE A 207 14.44 6.00 -14.83
C ILE A 207 14.63 7.36 -15.52
N LEU A 208 14.12 7.52 -16.74
CA LEU A 208 14.18 8.77 -17.51
C LEU A 208 13.34 9.91 -16.90
N GLU A 209 12.37 9.58 -16.07
CA GLU A 209 11.41 10.51 -15.46
C GLU A 209 11.65 10.61 -13.93
N LEU A 210 12.76 10.08 -13.41
CA LEU A 210 13.08 10.09 -11.98
C LEU A 210 13.08 11.50 -11.37
N ASN A 211 13.56 12.47 -12.13
CA ASN A 211 13.55 13.89 -11.76
C ASN A 211 12.13 14.48 -11.62
N LYS A 212 11.12 13.83 -12.22
CA LYS A 212 9.71 14.21 -12.11
C LYS A 212 9.00 13.51 -10.95
N VAL A 213 9.67 12.59 -10.26
CA VAL A 213 9.13 11.99 -9.02
C VAL A 213 9.29 12.98 -7.88
N LYS A 214 8.17 13.46 -7.35
CA LYS A 214 8.19 14.41 -6.23
C LYS A 214 8.46 13.69 -4.90
N LEU A 215 9.69 13.78 -4.42
CA LEU A 215 10.10 13.19 -3.14
C LEU A 215 9.66 14.04 -1.93
N ASN A 216 9.32 13.39 -0.82
CA ASN A 216 8.88 14.09 0.39
C ASN A 216 10.05 14.82 1.08
N SER A 217 10.00 16.14 1.06
CA SER A 217 11.03 16.98 1.66
C SER A 217 11.16 16.84 3.19
N GLU A 218 10.12 16.45 3.92
CA GLU A 218 10.19 16.21 5.38
C GLU A 218 11.09 15.02 5.68
N ILE A 219 10.93 13.92 4.93
CA ILE A 219 11.77 12.73 5.04
C ILE A 219 13.23 13.09 4.72
N LEU A 220 13.46 13.80 3.61
CA LEU A 220 14.80 14.20 3.19
C LEU A 220 15.49 15.10 4.23
N ARG A 221 14.76 16.03 4.86
CA ARG A 221 15.30 16.84 5.95
C ARG A 221 15.65 16.01 7.17
N ARG A 222 14.82 15.02 7.53
CA ARG A 222 15.03 14.18 8.72
C ARG A 222 16.32 13.37 8.61
N ILE A 223 16.71 12.95 7.40
CA ILE A 223 17.97 12.21 7.16
C ILE A 223 19.15 13.13 6.78
N GLY A 224 18.99 14.45 6.87
CA GLY A 224 20.08 15.42 6.73
C GLY A 224 20.31 16.03 5.34
N TYR A 225 19.45 15.75 4.35
CA TYR A 225 19.51 16.48 3.07
C TYR A 225 18.92 17.89 3.23
N LYS A 226 19.76 18.91 3.02
CA LYS A 226 19.31 20.31 2.91
C LYS A 226 18.89 20.58 1.46
N LYS A 227 17.86 21.42 1.29
CA LYS A 227 17.37 21.88 -0.02
C LYS A 227 18.48 22.55 -0.82
#